data_AF-A0A7D9KFX2-F1
#
_entry.id   AF-A0A7D9KFX2-F1
#
_cell.length_a   1.000
_cell.length_b   1.000
_cell.length_c   1.000
_cell.angle_alpha   90.00
_cell.angle_beta   90.00
_cell.angle_gamma   90.00
#
_symmetry.space_group_name_H-M   'P 1'
#
loop_
_entity.id
_entity.type
_entity.pdbx_description
1 polymer ?
#
loop_
_entity_poly.entity_id
_entity_poly.type
_entity_poly.pdbx_seq_one_letter_code
_entity_poly.pdbx_strand_id
1 'polypeptide(L)' 'RINVRIEHVRHSKCRDDFLRRVKENDMKKKEAQEKGIKVNLKRQPVAPREAHFVKNRGKDPELLEPIPYEFII' A
#
# COMPACT_ATOMS: atom_id res chain seq x y z
N ARG A 1 14.51 17.85 -27.56
CA ARG A 1 13.04 18.05 -27.68
C ARG A 1 12.58 17.21 -28.86
N ILE A 2 11.49 16.45 -28.74
CA ILE A 2 11.01 15.53 -29.78
C ILE A 2 9.62 16.00 -30.20
N ASN A 3 9.35 15.98 -31.50
CA ASN A 3 8.03 16.30 -32.05
C ASN A 3 7.22 15.02 -32.19
N VAL A 4 6.10 14.93 -31.49
CA VAL A 4 5.24 13.74 -31.44
C VAL A 4 3.80 14.18 -31.70
N ARG A 5 3.06 13.45 -32.54
CA ARG A 5 1.64 13.73 -32.77
C ARG A 5 0.78 13.28 -31.59
N ILE A 6 -0.38 13.89 -31.40
CA ILE A 6 -1.23 13.71 -30.22
C ILE A 6 -1.74 12.27 -30.07
N GLU A 7 -1.91 11.52 -31.16
CA GLU A 7 -2.37 10.13 -31.17
C GLU A 7 -1.38 9.18 -30.47
N HIS A 8 -0.09 9.54 -30.47
CA HIS A 8 0.97 8.78 -29.81
C HIS A 8 1.22 9.22 -28.36
N VAL A 9 0.48 10.22 -27.87
CA VAL A 9 0.64 10.78 -26.53
C VAL A 9 -0.57 10.42 -25.67
N ARG A 10 -0.31 9.98 -24.44
CA ARG A 10 -1.34 9.74 -23.42
C ARG A 10 -0.97 10.46 -22.14
N HIS A 11 -1.98 10.88 -21.40
CA HIS A 11 -1.77 11.52 -20.10
C HIS A 11 -1.20 10.52 -19.09
N SER A 12 -0.23 10.97 -18.30
CA SER A 12 0.39 10.16 -17.26
C SER A 12 -0.37 10.26 -15.95
N LYS A 13 -0.86 9.12 -15.46
CA LYS A 13 -1.60 9.04 -14.19
C LYS A 13 -0.72 9.30 -12.96
N CYS A 14 0.61 9.18 -13.07
CA CYS A 14 1.49 9.39 -11.92
C CYS A 14 1.45 10.83 -11.40
N ARG A 15 1.20 11.80 -12.29
CA ARG A 15 1.05 13.21 -11.91
C ARG A 15 -0.30 13.43 -11.24
N ASP A 16 -1.36 12.82 -11.75
CA ASP A 16 -2.71 12.93 -11.17
C ASP A 16 -2.75 12.39 -9.74
N ASP A 17 -2.13 11.23 -9.50
CA ASP A 17 -2.00 10.65 -8.16
C ASP A 17 -1.22 11.56 -7.21
N PHE A 18 -0.15 12.18 -7.70
CA PHE A 18 0.62 13.15 -6.93
C PHE A 18 -0.23 14.38 -6.57
N LEU A 19 -0.94 14.96 -7.54
CA LEU A 19 -1.78 16.15 -7.32
C LEU A 19 -2.94 15.85 -6.36
N ARG A 20 -3.56 14.68 -6.47
CA ARG A 20 -4.58 14.21 -5.53
C ARG A 20 -4.03 14.18 -4.10
N ARG A 21 -2.84 13.60 -3.90
CA ARG A 21 -2.19 13.56 -2.59
C ARG A 21 -1.84 14.95 -2.05
N VAL A 22 -1.41 15.89 -2.89
CA VAL A 22 -1.13 17.27 -2.47
C VAL A 22 -2.40 17.91 -1.92
N LYS A 23 -3.53 17.80 -2.65
CA LYS A 23 -4.82 18.34 -2.19
C LYS A 23 -5.28 17.71 -0.88
N GLU A 24 -5.19 16.38 -0.75
CA GLU A 24 -5.55 15.68 0.50
C GLU A 24 -4.68 16.10 1.68
N ASN A 25 -3.37 16.29 1.47
CA ASN A 25 -2.46 16.75 2.51
C ASN A 25 -2.75 18.18 2.95
N ASP A 26 -3.08 19.08 2.02
CA ASP A 26 -3.43 20.46 2.34
C ASP A 26 -4.73 20.54 3.16
N MET A 27 -5.73 19.71 2.85
CA MET A 27 -6.95 19.60 3.67
C MET A 27 -6.62 19.09 5.08
N LYS A 28 -5.89 17.98 5.20
CA LYS A 28 -5.48 17.40 6.49
C LYS A 28 -4.65 18.39 7.32
N LYS A 29 -3.79 19.19 6.69
CA LYS A 29 -3.00 20.22 7.36
C LYS A 29 -3.88 21.32 7.96
N LYS A 30 -4.89 21.79 7.22
CA LYS A 30 -5.85 22.79 7.70
C LYS A 30 -6.68 22.26 8.87
N GLU A 31 -7.26 21.08 8.73
CA GLU A 31 -8.04 20.43 9.80
C GLU A 31 -7.20 20.17 11.07
N ALA A 32 -5.94 19.75 10.89
CA ALA A 32 -5.00 19.55 11.99
C ALA A 32 -4.67 20.86 12.71
N GLN A 33 -4.51 21.96 11.97
CA GLN A 33 -4.29 23.28 12.53
C GLN A 33 -5.52 23.79 13.30
N GLU A 34 -6.73 23.61 12.78
CA GLU A 34 -7.98 23.97 13.45
C GLU A 34 -8.21 23.17 14.74
N LYS A 35 -7.92 21.86 14.72
CA LYS A 35 -8.04 20.98 15.88
C LYS A 35 -6.85 21.07 16.86
N GLY A 36 -5.76 21.76 16.48
CA GLY A 36 -4.52 21.82 17.26
C GLY A 36 -3.76 20.49 17.37
N ILE A 37 -4.04 19.51 16.51
CA ILE A 37 -3.44 18.17 16.54
C ILE A 37 -2.26 18.11 15.55
N LYS A 38 -1.17 17.45 15.93
CA LYS A 38 -0.06 17.18 14.99
C LYS A 38 -0.39 15.96 14.13
N VAL A 39 -0.29 16.10 12.80
CA VAL A 39 -0.51 15.02 11.83
C VAL A 39 0.77 14.76 11.03
N ASN A 40 1.10 13.48 10.81
CA ASN A 40 2.19 13.10 9.92
C ASN A 40 1.68 13.02 8.46
N LEU A 41 2.18 13.90 7.59
CA LEU A 41 1.80 13.97 6.17
C LEU A 41 2.74 13.15 5.25
N LYS A 42 3.83 12.61 5.80
CA LYS A 42 4.79 11.82 5.04
C LYS A 42 4.32 10.37 4.93
N ARG A 43 4.48 9.79 3.74
CA ARG A 43 4.29 8.35 3.52
C ARG A 43 5.31 7.56 4.33
N GLN A 44 4.86 6.45 4.92
CA GLN A 44 5.72 5.49 5.59
C GLN A 44 5.77 4.20 4.76
N PRO A 45 6.89 3.48 4.76
CA PRO A 45 6.93 2.12 4.23
C PRO A 45 6.04 1.19 5.07
N VAL A 46 5.82 -0.02 4.58
CA VAL A 46 5.10 -1.05 5.33
C VAL A 46 5.88 -1.37 6.60
N ALA A 47 5.24 -1.13 7.75
CA ALA A 47 5.79 -1.48 9.05
C ALA A 47 5.67 -3.01 9.29
N PRO A 48 6.43 -3.58 10.25
CA PRO A 48 6.19 -4.93 10.73
C PRO A 48 4.74 -5.13 11.14
N ARG A 49 4.20 -6.34 10.93
CA ARG A 49 2.83 -6.66 11.33
C ARG A 49 2.69 -6.51 12.85
N GLU A 50 1.60 -5.88 13.28
CA GLU A 50 1.29 -5.77 14.71
C GLU A 50 0.99 -7.14 15.33
N ALA A 51 1.27 -7.26 16.62
CA ALA A 51 0.95 -8.46 17.39
C ALA A 51 -0.57 -8.65 17.43
N HIS A 52 -1.02 -9.87 17.14
CA HIS A 52 -2.43 -10.22 17.22
C HIS A 52 -2.60 -11.68 17.64
N PHE A 53 -3.75 -11.99 18.25
CA PHE A 53 -4.09 -13.35 18.62
C PHE A 53 -4.81 -14.06 17.48
N VAL A 54 -4.30 -15.22 17.09
CA VAL A 54 -4.98 -16.12 16.15
C VAL A 54 -5.81 -17.11 16.96
N LYS A 55 -7.15 -16.95 16.92
CA LYS A 55 -8.06 -17.88 17.59
C LYS A 55 -8.32 -19.08 16.69
N ASN A 56 -8.14 -20.27 17.25
CA ASN A 56 -8.48 -21.49 16.56
C ASN A 56 -9.97 -21.79 16.75
N ARG A 57 -10.79 -21.63 15.70
CA ARG A 57 -12.25 -21.80 15.74
C ARG A 57 -12.65 -23.29 15.73
N GLY A 58 -12.07 -24.06 16.64
CA GLY A 58 -12.38 -25.49 16.84
C GLY A 58 -11.83 -26.45 15.78
N LYS A 59 -10.87 -26.03 14.96
CA LYS A 59 -10.10 -26.93 14.08
C LYS A 59 -8.70 -27.07 14.63
N ASP A 60 -8.13 -28.25 14.75
CA ASP A 60 -6.72 -28.34 15.15
C ASP A 60 -5.79 -27.91 14.00
N PRO A 61 -4.60 -27.35 14.29
CA PRO A 61 -3.62 -27.06 13.24
C PRO A 61 -3.24 -28.36 12.51
N GLU A 62 -3.20 -28.30 11.18
CA GLU A 62 -2.83 -29.46 10.37
C GLU A 62 -1.34 -29.78 10.53
N LEU A 63 -1.04 -31.03 10.84
CA LEU A 63 0.32 -31.55 10.81
C LEU A 63 0.72 -31.78 9.35
N LEU A 64 1.75 -31.08 8.89
CA LEU A 64 2.33 -31.26 7.57
C LEU A 64 3.65 -32.01 7.70
N GLU A 65 3.80 -33.09 6.93
CA GLU A 65 5.02 -33.90 6.88
C GLU A 65 5.75 -33.68 5.54
N PRO A 66 7.09 -33.71 5.53
CA PRO A 66 7.86 -33.67 4.28
C PRO A 66 7.49 -34.85 3.37
N ILE A 67 7.31 -34.57 2.08
CA ILE A 67 7.06 -35.61 1.08
C ILE A 67 8.38 -36.39 0.85
N PRO A 68 8.36 -37.72 0.77
CA PRO A 68 9.54 -38.50 0.45
C PRO A 68 10.07 -38.18 -0.96
N TYR A 69 11.36 -38.42 -1.19
CA TYR A 69 11.94 -38.28 -2.52
C TYR A 69 11.37 -39.34 -3.47
N GLU A 70 10.83 -38.88 -4.59
CA GLU A 70 10.38 -39.73 -5.70
C GLU A 70 11.11 -39.32 -6.98
N PHE A 71 11.64 -40.32 -7.69
CA PHE A 71 12.17 -40.12 -9.03
C PHE A 71 11.00 -40.24 -10.02
N ILE A 72 10.49 -39.10 -10.49
CA ILE A 72 9.40 -39.02 -11.47
C ILE A 72 10.04 -38.99 -12.88
N ILE A 73 9.67 -39.95 -13.72
CA ILE A 73 10.07 -40.06 -15.15
C ILE A 73 8.99 -39.43 -16.03
#